data_AF-A0A350IKZ7-F1
#
_entry.id   AF-A0A350IKZ7-F1
#
_cell.length_a   1.000
_cell.length_b   1.000
_cell.length_c   1.000
_cell.angle_alpha   90.00
_cell.angle_beta   90.00
_cell.angle_gamma   90.00
#
_symmetry.space_group_name_H-M   'P 1'
#
loop_
_entity.id
_entity.type
_entity.pdbx_description
1 polymer ?
#
loop_
_entity_poly.entity_id
_entity_poly.type
_entity_poly.pdbx_seq_one_letter_code
_entity_poly.pdbx_strand_id
1 'polypeptide(L)'
;MIHHFGYNIGDSSKKNRNLEILKEETDKSSNDFYLKYHLAMTEFSLGNLVDAKEIFEQIADSNLLSTEQNEMTKIRLAQINLSQNNLETAEQWLRFESQNDNLEGFRQFVLAAIKMSQNNFLDAKTLYANEKVQNSSYVDKNIIIEANKLLTLM
;
A
#
# COMPACT_ATOMS: atom_id res chain seq x y z
N MET A 1 18.18 29.30 9.77
CA MET A 1 18.13 29.56 8.31
C MET A 1 17.82 28.23 7.64
N ILE A 2 16.58 28.00 7.23
CA ILE A 2 16.16 26.70 6.69
C ILE A 2 16.44 26.72 5.19
N HIS A 3 17.41 25.91 4.74
CA HIS A 3 17.75 25.78 3.33
C HIS A 3 16.76 24.86 2.61
N HIS A 4 16.00 25.43 1.69
CA HIS A 4 15.27 24.70 0.64
C HIS A 4 16.29 24.18 -0.37
N PHE A 5 16.44 22.86 -0.48
CA PHE A 5 17.12 22.23 -1.62
C PHE A 5 16.09 21.56 -2.52
N GLY A 6 16.07 22.04 -3.76
CA GLY A 6 15.16 21.61 -4.81
C GLY A 6 15.27 20.13 -5.14
N TYR A 7 14.11 19.60 -5.52
CA TYR A 7 13.91 18.27 -6.09
C TYR A 7 14.71 18.12 -7.39
N ASN A 8 15.62 17.15 -7.46
CA ASN A 8 16.03 16.51 -8.71
C ASN A 8 16.73 15.18 -8.42
N ILE A 9 16.20 14.11 -9.03
CA ILE A 9 16.84 12.85 -9.44
C ILE A 9 17.98 12.36 -8.51
N GLY A 10 17.63 11.56 -7.48
CA GLY A 10 18.64 10.87 -6.65
C GLY A 10 18.37 10.79 -5.14
N ASP A 11 17.11 10.80 -4.71
CA ASP A 11 16.73 10.83 -3.29
C ASP A 11 16.86 9.46 -2.58
N SER A 12 17.42 8.44 -3.23
CA SER A 12 17.68 7.13 -2.61
C SER A 12 18.63 7.25 -1.42
N SER A 13 19.65 8.11 -1.51
CA SER A 13 20.57 8.36 -0.40
C SER A 13 19.88 8.96 0.83
N LYS A 14 18.91 9.87 0.65
CA LYS A 14 18.14 10.44 1.75
C LYS A 14 17.14 9.44 2.33
N LYS A 15 16.46 8.68 1.47
CA LYS A 15 15.56 7.61 1.92
C LYS A 15 16.30 6.53 2.70
N ASN A 16 17.48 6.11 2.23
CA ASN A 16 18.33 5.14 2.94
C ASN A 16 18.86 5.72 4.25
N ARG A 17 19.27 6.99 4.29
CA ARG A 17 19.67 7.63 5.56
C ARG A 17 18.52 7.70 6.55
N ASN A 18 17.32 8.05 6.09
CA ASN A 18 16.14 8.07 6.95
C ASN A 18 15.77 6.67 7.43
N LEU A 19 15.98 5.65 6.58
CA LEU A 19 15.80 4.25 6.96
C LEU A 19 16.72 3.85 8.11
N GLU A 20 18.02 4.16 8.02
CA GLU A 20 18.98 3.87 9.10
C GLU A 20 18.60 4.53 10.42
N ILE A 21 18.17 5.81 10.38
CA ILE A 21 17.69 6.52 11.58
C ILE A 21 16.48 5.81 12.19
N LEU A 22 15.50 5.41 11.37
CA LEU A 22 14.30 4.70 11.84
C LEU A 22 14.64 3.33 12.43
N LYS A 23 15.61 2.61 11.85
CA LYS A 23 16.10 1.32 12.38
C LYS A 23 16.71 1.52 13.77
N GLU A 24 17.64 2.46 13.90
CA GLU A 24 18.29 2.76 15.19
C GLU A 24 17.30 3.17 16.27
N GLU A 25 16.27 3.95 15.92
CA GLU A 25 15.22 4.36 16.87
C GLU A 25 14.32 3.18 17.25
N THR A 26 14.02 2.29 16.30
CA THR A 26 13.18 1.10 16.54
C THR A 26 13.87 0.10 17.45
N ASP A 27 15.18 -0.09 17.26
CA ASP A 27 15.99 -0.96 18.12
C ASP A 27 16.05 -0.44 19.57
N LYS A 28 15.99 0.89 19.75
CA LYS A 28 15.95 1.52 21.08
C LYS A 28 14.56 1.49 21.71
N SER A 29 13.50 1.27 20.92
CA SER A 29 12.10 1.28 21.36
C SER A 29 11.30 0.17 20.67
N SER A 30 11.61 -1.08 21.01
CA SER A 30 11.09 -2.29 20.33
C SER A 30 9.56 -2.44 20.32
N ASN A 31 8.85 -1.67 21.15
CA ASN A 31 7.38 -1.67 21.27
C ASN A 31 6.70 -0.42 20.70
N ASP A 32 7.42 0.43 19.96
CA ASP A 32 6.81 1.58 19.29
C ASP A 32 6.21 1.17 17.93
N PHE A 33 4.90 0.89 17.93
CA PHE A 33 4.15 0.50 16.74
C PHE A 33 4.06 1.63 15.71
N TYR A 34 4.05 2.89 16.16
CA TYR A 34 4.06 4.04 15.25
C TYR A 34 5.38 4.09 14.47
N LEU A 35 6.49 3.85 15.15
CA LEU A 35 7.80 3.81 14.52
C LEU A 35 7.94 2.61 13.56
N LYS A 36 7.48 1.42 13.98
CA LYS A 36 7.42 0.24 13.11
C LYS A 36 6.58 0.48 11.86
N TYR A 37 5.45 1.18 11.97
CA TYR A 37 4.63 1.55 10.82
C TYR A 37 5.41 2.39 9.81
N HIS A 38 6.12 3.44 10.27
CA HIS A 38 6.90 4.29 9.37
C HIS A 38 8.13 3.58 8.79
N LEU A 39 8.75 2.70 9.57
CA LEU A 39 9.83 1.83 9.10
C LEU A 39 9.34 0.92 7.97
N ALA A 40 8.24 0.19 8.18
CA ALA A 40 7.64 -0.69 7.18
C ALA A 40 7.23 0.06 5.91
N MET A 41 6.63 1.24 6.04
CA MET A 41 6.30 2.12 4.91
C MET A 41 7.55 2.56 4.14
N THR A 42 8.64 2.86 4.85
CA THR A 42 9.91 3.24 4.24
C THR A 42 10.51 2.06 3.48
N GLU A 43 10.60 0.89 4.10
CA GLU A 43 11.08 -0.35 3.47
C GLU A 43 10.25 -0.69 2.21
N PHE A 44 8.92 -0.59 2.30
CA PHE A 44 8.02 -0.79 1.16
C PHE A 44 8.32 0.19 0.02
N SER A 45 8.51 1.47 0.33
CA SER A 45 8.80 2.51 -0.67
C SER A 45 10.17 2.35 -1.36
N LEU A 46 11.09 1.64 -0.70
CA LEU A 46 12.42 1.31 -1.22
C LEU A 46 12.43 -0.01 -2.00
N GLY A 47 11.32 -0.74 -2.02
CA GLY A 47 11.22 -2.06 -2.67
C GLY A 47 11.73 -3.21 -1.81
N ASN A 48 12.05 -2.98 -0.54
CA ASN A 48 12.47 -4.00 0.42
C ASN A 48 11.24 -4.74 0.95
N LEU A 49 10.56 -5.45 0.05
CA LEU A 49 9.22 -6.01 0.32
C LEU A 49 9.23 -7.12 1.38
N VAL A 50 10.34 -7.83 1.55
CA VAL A 50 10.48 -8.87 2.58
C VAL A 50 10.45 -8.25 3.97
N ASP A 51 11.34 -7.28 4.22
CA ASP A 51 11.43 -6.58 5.51
C ASP A 51 10.13 -5.80 5.81
N ALA A 52 9.59 -5.11 4.80
CA ALA A 52 8.32 -4.40 4.94
C ALA A 52 7.18 -5.34 5.35
N LYS A 53 7.09 -6.53 4.72
CA LYS A 53 6.06 -7.52 5.02
C LYS A 53 6.16 -7.99 6.46
N GLU A 54 7.35 -8.39 6.90
CA GLU A 54 7.57 -8.88 8.25
C GLU A 54 7.13 -7.85 9.31
N ILE A 55 7.50 -6.58 9.13
CA ILE A 55 7.14 -5.53 10.07
C ILE A 55 5.63 -5.23 10.00
N PHE A 56 5.04 -5.16 8.80
CA PHE A 56 3.60 -4.95 8.65
C PHE A 56 2.78 -6.07 9.30
N GLU A 57 3.18 -7.33 9.18
CA GLU A 57 2.50 -8.48 9.81
C GLU A 57 2.56 -8.41 11.34
N GLN A 58 3.63 -7.87 11.92
CA GLN A 58 3.74 -7.67 13.38
C GLN A 58 2.80 -6.58 13.91
N ILE A 59 2.48 -5.57 13.10
CA ILE A 59 1.71 -4.39 13.54
C ILE A 59 0.27 -4.36 13.04
N ALA A 60 -0.10 -5.27 12.14
CA ALA A 60 -1.45 -5.39 11.61
C ALA A 60 -2.46 -5.58 12.75
N ASP A 61 -3.58 -4.84 12.69
CA ASP A 61 -4.66 -4.87 13.68
C ASP A 61 -4.26 -4.45 15.10
N SER A 62 -3.15 -3.74 15.25
CA SER A 62 -2.74 -3.18 16.53
C SER A 62 -3.69 -2.08 16.97
N ASN A 63 -4.11 -2.14 18.24
CA ASN A 63 -4.88 -1.07 18.88
C ASN A 63 -4.03 0.19 19.17
N LEU A 64 -2.71 0.12 18.94
CA LEU A 64 -1.78 1.24 19.08
C LEU A 64 -1.67 2.08 17.79
N LEU A 65 -2.16 1.55 16.67
CA LEU A 65 -2.24 2.28 15.40
C LEU A 65 -3.63 2.90 15.23
N SER A 66 -3.70 4.01 14.50
CA SER A 66 -4.99 4.55 14.07
C SER A 66 -5.70 3.58 13.13
N THR A 67 -7.01 3.74 12.97
CA THR A 67 -7.80 2.96 12.01
C THR A 67 -7.21 3.07 10.60
N GLU A 68 -6.90 4.29 10.15
CA GLU A 68 -6.32 4.52 8.81
C GLU A 68 -4.95 3.87 8.64
N GLN A 69 -4.11 3.84 9.69
CA GLN A 69 -2.80 3.18 9.66
C GLN A 69 -2.95 1.65 9.58
N ASN A 70 -3.90 1.06 10.30
CA ASN A 70 -4.21 -0.36 10.20
C ASN A 70 -4.74 -0.72 8.81
N GLU A 71 -5.67 0.08 8.26
CA GLU A 71 -6.21 -0.14 6.91
C GLU A 71 -5.12 -0.02 5.84
N MET A 72 -4.27 1.01 5.91
CA MET A 72 -3.14 1.17 5.00
C MET A 72 -2.15 -0.01 5.12
N THR A 73 -1.86 -0.47 6.34
CA THR A 73 -1.01 -1.65 6.58
C THR A 73 -1.55 -2.88 5.86
N LYS A 74 -2.86 -3.14 5.97
CA LYS A 74 -3.52 -4.25 5.26
C LYS A 74 -3.46 -4.09 3.74
N ILE A 75 -3.67 -2.87 3.23
CA ILE A 75 -3.55 -2.61 1.79
C ILE A 75 -2.12 -2.87 1.29
N ARG A 76 -1.09 -2.45 2.05
CA ARG A 76 0.31 -2.74 1.69
C ARG A 76 0.62 -4.22 1.73
N LEU A 77 0.15 -4.95 2.74
CA LEU A 77 0.27 -6.41 2.80
C LEU A 77 -0.40 -7.09 1.61
N ALA A 78 -1.57 -6.61 1.18
CA ALA A 78 -2.23 -7.09 -0.02
C ALA A 78 -1.38 -6.84 -1.29
N GLN A 79 -0.81 -5.65 -1.44
CA GLN A 79 0.05 -5.33 -2.58
C GLN A 79 1.34 -6.17 -2.61
N ILE A 80 1.95 -6.43 -1.45
CA ILE A 80 3.12 -7.32 -1.35
C ILE A 80 2.74 -8.75 -1.74
N ASN A 81 1.61 -9.27 -1.25
CA ASN A 81 1.18 -10.62 -1.62
C ASN A 81 0.78 -10.71 -3.10
N LEU A 82 0.16 -9.67 -3.67
CA LEU A 82 -0.13 -9.59 -5.09
C LEU A 82 1.15 -9.63 -5.94
N SER A 83 2.20 -8.88 -5.57
CA SER A 83 3.47 -8.90 -6.32
C SER A 83 4.19 -10.26 -6.26
N GLN A 84 3.89 -11.06 -5.24
CA GLN A 84 4.38 -12.42 -5.06
C GLN A 84 3.45 -13.48 -5.68
N ASN A 85 2.39 -13.08 -6.40
CA ASN A 85 1.35 -13.95 -6.95
C ASN A 85 0.59 -14.79 -5.89
N ASN A 86 0.60 -14.36 -4.63
CA ASN A 86 -0.14 -14.97 -3.52
C ASN A 86 -1.58 -14.40 -3.48
N LEU A 87 -2.34 -14.66 -4.55
CA LEU A 87 -3.60 -13.94 -4.82
C LEU A 87 -4.67 -14.13 -3.74
N GLU A 88 -4.78 -15.33 -3.16
CA GLU A 88 -5.76 -15.60 -2.09
C GLU A 88 -5.43 -14.81 -0.82
N THR A 89 -4.18 -14.86 -0.37
CA THR A 89 -3.73 -14.10 0.80
C THR A 89 -3.85 -12.60 0.57
N ALA A 90 -3.53 -12.13 -0.64
CA ALA A 90 -3.70 -10.72 -1.01
C ALA A 90 -5.16 -10.28 -0.85
N GLU A 91 -6.10 -11.09 -1.32
CA GLU A 91 -7.53 -10.81 -1.19
C GLU A 91 -8.00 -10.86 0.27
N GLN A 92 -7.50 -11.80 1.08
CA GLN A 92 -7.84 -11.91 2.50
C GLN A 92 -7.51 -10.62 3.27
N TRP A 93 -6.36 -10.00 3.00
CA TRP A 93 -5.98 -8.73 3.63
C TRP A 93 -6.95 -7.57 3.33
N LEU A 94 -7.66 -7.64 2.20
CA LEU A 94 -8.62 -6.61 1.79
C LEU A 94 -10.06 -6.88 2.23
N ARG A 95 -10.31 -7.88 3.08
CA ARG A 95 -11.64 -8.21 3.63
C ARG A 95 -12.07 -7.26 4.75
N PHE A 96 -12.11 -5.98 4.43
CA PHE A 96 -12.65 -4.91 5.27
C PHE A 96 -13.26 -3.82 4.37
N GLU A 97 -13.96 -2.87 4.98
CA GLU A 97 -14.45 -1.67 4.31
C GLU A 97 -13.97 -0.46 5.11
N SER A 98 -13.35 0.50 4.41
CA SER A 98 -12.91 1.75 5.03
C SER A 98 -14.04 2.77 5.06
N GLN A 99 -14.16 3.48 6.17
CA GLN A 99 -15.06 4.63 6.29
C GLN A 99 -14.50 5.89 5.60
N ASN A 100 -13.20 5.91 5.31
CA ASN A 100 -12.55 6.94 4.51
C ASN A 100 -12.68 6.59 3.02
N ASP A 101 -13.39 7.42 2.24
CA ASP A 101 -13.66 7.14 0.83
C ASP A 101 -12.40 7.06 -0.05
N ASN A 102 -11.35 7.83 0.27
CA ASN A 102 -10.09 7.77 -0.46
C ASN A 102 -9.39 6.42 -0.22
N LEU A 103 -9.33 5.97 1.03
CA LEU A 103 -8.74 4.67 1.38
C LEU A 103 -9.59 3.51 0.86
N GLU A 104 -10.91 3.63 0.90
CA GLU A 104 -11.81 2.61 0.36
C GLU A 104 -11.66 2.49 -1.15
N GLY A 105 -11.57 3.62 -1.86
CA GLY A 105 -11.23 3.61 -3.28
C GLY A 105 -9.86 3.00 -3.56
N PHE A 106 -8.87 3.21 -2.69
CA PHE A 106 -7.56 2.59 -2.86
C PHE A 106 -7.60 1.06 -2.62
N ARG A 107 -8.30 0.62 -1.57
CA ARG A 107 -8.54 -0.79 -1.26
C ARG A 107 -9.20 -1.51 -2.43
N GLN A 108 -10.28 -0.95 -2.96
CA GLN A 108 -11.01 -1.52 -4.10
C GLN A 108 -10.18 -1.52 -5.38
N PHE A 109 -9.35 -0.50 -5.62
CA PHE A 109 -8.41 -0.47 -6.73
C PHE A 109 -7.41 -1.63 -6.67
N VAL A 110 -6.83 -1.91 -5.50
CA VAL A 110 -5.93 -3.06 -5.32
C VAL A 110 -6.69 -4.38 -5.46
N LEU A 111 -7.92 -4.46 -4.94
CA LEU A 111 -8.78 -5.64 -5.11
C LEU A 111 -9.07 -5.90 -6.60
N ALA A 112 -9.33 -4.86 -7.39
CA ALA A 112 -9.55 -5.00 -8.83
C ALA A 112 -8.31 -5.57 -9.55
N ALA A 113 -7.10 -5.16 -9.15
CA ALA A 113 -5.85 -5.71 -9.67
C ALA A 113 -5.66 -7.19 -9.30
N ILE A 114 -6.10 -7.60 -8.09
CA ILE A 114 -6.14 -9.01 -7.70
C ILE A 114 -7.13 -9.78 -8.58
N LYS A 115 -8.34 -9.25 -8.80
CA LYS A 115 -9.36 -9.87 -9.68
C LYS A 115 -8.87 -10.00 -11.13
N MET A 116 -8.18 -8.98 -11.65
CA MET A 116 -7.47 -9.07 -12.94
C MET A 116 -6.49 -10.24 -12.97
N SER A 117 -5.66 -10.38 -11.93
CA SER A 117 -4.64 -11.45 -11.84
C SER A 117 -5.26 -12.84 -11.69
N GLN A 118 -6.48 -12.93 -11.17
CA GLN A 118 -7.28 -14.15 -11.08
C GLN A 118 -8.06 -14.45 -12.37
N ASN A 119 -7.92 -13.65 -13.43
CA ASN A 119 -8.75 -13.68 -14.65
C ASN A 119 -10.25 -13.45 -14.40
N ASN A 120 -10.61 -12.85 -13.26
CA ASN A 120 -11.97 -12.46 -12.96
C ASN A 120 -12.24 -11.03 -13.44
N PHE A 121 -12.34 -10.90 -14.76
CA PHE A 121 -12.40 -9.61 -15.45
C PHE A 121 -13.69 -8.83 -15.18
N LEU A 122 -14.80 -9.53 -14.95
CA LEU A 122 -16.09 -8.90 -14.66
C LEU A 122 -16.07 -8.17 -13.32
N ASP A 123 -15.56 -8.83 -12.28
CA ASP A 123 -15.43 -8.23 -10.95
C ASP A 123 -14.40 -7.10 -10.97
N ALA A 124 -13.27 -7.29 -11.66
CA ALA A 124 -12.27 -6.24 -11.83
C ALA A 124 -12.85 -4.97 -12.48
N LYS A 125 -13.61 -5.14 -13.57
CA LYS A 125 -14.29 -4.04 -14.26
C LYS A 125 -15.28 -3.31 -13.35
N THR A 126 -16.04 -4.06 -12.58
CA THR A 126 -17.03 -3.51 -11.63
C THR A 126 -16.35 -2.69 -10.55
N LEU A 127 -15.26 -3.20 -9.98
CA LEU A 127 -14.47 -2.50 -8.97
C LEU A 127 -13.81 -1.24 -9.53
N TYR A 128 -13.17 -1.31 -10.71
CA TYR A 128 -12.59 -0.13 -11.34
C TYR A 128 -13.62 0.94 -11.66
N ALA A 129 -14.86 0.59 -11.97
CA ALA A 129 -15.93 1.54 -12.22
C ALA A 129 -16.52 2.19 -10.95
N ASN A 130 -16.14 1.73 -9.74
CA ASN A 130 -16.67 2.26 -8.49
C ASN A 130 -16.31 3.74 -8.30
N GLU A 131 -17.27 4.55 -7.87
CA GLU A 131 -17.10 5.99 -7.67
C GLU A 131 -15.97 6.32 -6.67
N LYS A 132 -15.82 5.54 -5.59
CA LYS A 132 -14.73 5.74 -4.62
C LYS A 132 -13.38 5.49 -5.26
N VAL A 133 -13.26 4.48 -6.13
CA VAL A 133 -12.04 4.23 -6.92
C VAL A 133 -11.76 5.38 -7.88
N GLN A 134 -12.79 5.87 -8.58
CA GLN A 134 -12.68 6.99 -9.53
C GLN A 134 -12.31 8.31 -8.85
N ASN A 135 -12.75 8.55 -7.62
CA ASN A 135 -12.52 9.80 -6.90
C ASN A 135 -11.33 9.75 -5.92
N SER A 136 -10.77 8.57 -5.62
CA SER A 136 -9.67 8.42 -4.66
C SER A 136 -8.39 9.13 -5.11
N SER A 137 -7.77 9.91 -4.22
CA SER A 137 -6.48 10.56 -4.41
C SER A 137 -5.27 9.62 -4.37
N TYR A 138 -5.45 8.38 -3.89
CA TYR A 138 -4.39 7.37 -3.84
C TYR A 138 -4.28 6.56 -5.14
N VAL A 139 -5.21 6.73 -6.07
CA VAL A 139 -5.29 5.93 -7.29
C VAL A 139 -4.87 6.75 -8.49
N ASP A 140 -3.85 6.28 -9.21
CA ASP A 140 -3.48 6.83 -10.51
C ASP A 140 -4.53 6.43 -11.57
N LYS A 141 -5.27 7.44 -12.06
CA LYS A 141 -6.35 7.24 -13.03
C LYS A 141 -5.85 6.75 -14.38
N ASN A 142 -4.58 7.01 -14.72
CA ASN A 142 -4.00 6.47 -15.94
C ASN A 142 -3.96 4.94 -15.91
N ILE A 143 -3.69 4.35 -14.73
CA ILE A 143 -3.71 2.89 -14.58
C ILE A 143 -5.11 2.33 -14.82
N ILE A 144 -6.16 3.00 -14.33
CA ILE A 144 -7.54 2.58 -14.56
C ILE A 144 -7.89 2.66 -16.05
N ILE A 145 -7.48 3.74 -16.73
CA ILE A 145 -7.72 3.91 -18.17
C ILE A 145 -7.09 2.76 -18.96
N GLU A 146 -5.83 2.42 -18.69
CA GLU A 146 -5.15 1.31 -19.34
C GLU A 146 -5.78 -0.05 -19.00
N ALA A 147 -6.13 -0.28 -17.74
CA ALA A 147 -6.82 -1.51 -17.33
C ALA A 147 -8.16 -1.68 -18.06
N ASN A 148 -8.94 -0.61 -18.18
CA ASN A 148 -10.22 -0.63 -18.90
C ASN A 148 -10.06 -0.92 -20.39
N LYS A 149 -9.01 -0.43 -21.06
CA LYS A 149 -8.72 -0.78 -22.45
C LYS A 149 -8.49 -2.28 -22.59
N LEU A 150 -7.67 -2.87 -21.72
CA LEU A 150 -7.43 -4.31 -21.73
C LEU A 150 -8.71 -5.12 -21.49
N LEU A 151 -9.53 -4.70 -20.53
CA LEU A 151 -10.80 -5.33 -20.20
C LEU A 151 -11.85 -5.25 -21.33
N THR A 152 -11.72 -4.32 -22.28
CA THR A 152 -12.62 -4.28 -23.46
C THR A 152 -12.24 -5.28 -24.55
N LEU A 153 -11.05 -5.87 -24.47
CA LEU A 153 -10.56 -6.86 -25.44
C LEU A 153 -10.83 -8.31 -25.00
N MET A 154 -11.27 -8.50 -23.76
CA MET A 154 -11.55 -9.79 -23.11
C MET A 154 -13.06 -10.09 -23.16
#